data_AF-A0A1H8YPT0-F1
#
_entry.id   AF-A0A1H8YPT0-F1
#
_cell.length_a   1.000
_cell.length_b   1.000
_cell.length_c   1.000
_cell.angle_alpha   90.00
_cell.angle_beta   90.00
_cell.angle_gamma   90.00
#
_symmetry.space_group_name_H-M   'P 1'
#
loop_
_entity.id
_entity.type
_entity.pdbx_description
1 polymer ?
#
loop_
_entity_poly.entity_id
_entity_poly.type
_entity_poly.pdbx_seq_one_letter_code
_entity_poly.pdbx_strand_id
1 'polypeptide(L)'
;MTREDLAARQAALLETLLTDAPAPSGFDPARLRIEADVLLAKRRKLVAYLRPDLPEALGERFRPLFDAFAAERPKAVTVRAREYADTFAAWLVTRGELPKPRWFQRRKR
;
A
#
# COMPACT_ATOMS: atom_id res chain seq x y z
N MET A 1 9.67 24.25 19.91
CA MET A 1 9.14 23.27 18.94
C MET A 1 9.96 23.40 17.68
N THR A 2 10.88 22.47 17.48
CA THR A 2 11.83 22.48 16.35
C THR A 2 11.27 21.67 15.17
N ARG A 3 11.81 21.84 13.96
CA ARG A 3 11.40 21.04 12.79
C ARG A 3 11.63 19.53 13.00
N GLU A 4 12.58 19.19 13.86
CA GLU A 4 12.92 17.81 14.23
C GLU A 4 11.83 17.18 15.13
N ASP A 5 11.31 17.94 16.09
CA ASP A 5 10.15 17.51 16.92
C ASP A 5 8.90 17.25 16.07
N LEU A 6 8.71 18.07 15.03
CA LEU A 6 7.59 17.94 14.10
C LEU A 6 7.75 16.69 13.21
N ALA A 7 8.96 16.46 12.68
CA ALA A 7 9.26 15.29 11.86
C ALA A 7 9.15 13.98 12.65
N ALA A 8 9.60 13.96 13.91
CA ALA A 8 9.45 12.81 14.80
C ALA A 8 7.97 12.49 15.10
N ARG A 9 7.14 13.52 15.31
CA ARG A 9 5.69 13.35 15.49
C ARG A 9 4.98 12.92 14.21
N GLN A 10 5.44 13.37 13.04
CA GLN A 10 4.92 12.90 11.75
C GLN A 10 5.30 11.44 11.48
N ALA A 11 6.52 11.02 11.84
CA ALA A 11 6.95 9.62 11.74
C ALA A 11 6.16 8.71 12.70
N ALA A 12 5.94 9.16 13.94
CA ALA A 12 5.11 8.45 14.91
C ALA A 12 3.64 8.32 14.44
N LEU A 13 3.05 9.40 13.91
CA LEU A 13 1.69 9.38 13.33
C LEU A 13 1.58 8.41 12.15
N LEU A 14 2.63 8.34 11.32
CA LEU A 14 2.70 7.34 10.24
C LEU A 14 2.81 5.92 10.79
N GLU A 15 3.63 5.64 11.80
CA GLU A 15 3.67 4.31 12.43
C GLU A 15 2.31 3.90 13.01
N THR A 16 1.62 4.82 13.70
CA THR A 16 0.33 4.56 14.33
C THR A 16 -0.75 4.19 13.32
N LEU A 17 -0.80 4.91 12.19
CA LEU A 17 -1.74 4.66 11.09
C LEU A 17 -1.49 3.33 10.36
N LEU A 18 -0.30 2.75 10.51
CA LEU A 18 0.13 1.53 9.84
C LEU A 18 0.06 0.29 10.76
N THR A 19 -0.18 0.48 12.07
CA THR A 19 -0.18 -0.60 13.09
C THR A 19 -1.48 -0.72 13.90
N ASP A 20 -2.53 0.03 13.55
CA ASP A 20 -3.81 0.08 14.28
C ASP A 20 -3.66 0.55 15.76
N ALA A 21 -2.58 1.27 16.05
CA ALA A 21 -2.31 1.85 17.35
C ALA A 21 -3.23 3.07 17.63
N PRO A 22 -3.47 3.42 18.91
CA PRO A 22 -4.38 4.51 19.26
C PRO A 22 -3.90 5.85 18.70
N ALA A 23 -4.81 6.60 18.08
CA ALA A 23 -4.53 7.88 17.44
C ALA A 23 -3.90 8.88 18.43
N PRO A 24 -2.86 9.64 18.03
CA PRO A 24 -2.27 10.66 18.89
C PRO A 24 -3.26 11.80 19.20
N SER A 25 -3.14 12.39 20.38
CA SER A 25 -4.10 13.38 20.89
C SER A 25 -4.29 14.55 19.93
N GLY A 26 -5.54 14.89 19.62
CA GLY A 26 -5.90 16.02 18.75
C GLY A 26 -6.29 15.64 17.32
N PHE A 27 -6.21 14.35 16.95
CA PHE A 27 -6.74 13.85 15.68
C PHE A 27 -8.04 13.08 15.90
N ASP A 28 -9.03 13.35 15.04
CA ASP A 28 -10.27 12.57 14.99
C ASP A 28 -9.99 11.21 14.31
N PRO A 29 -10.08 10.08 15.04
CA PRO A 29 -9.79 8.76 14.50
C PRO A 29 -10.74 8.37 13.37
N ALA A 30 -11.97 8.88 13.34
CA ALA A 30 -12.91 8.63 12.24
C ALA A 30 -12.43 9.33 10.97
N ARG A 31 -11.97 10.59 11.06
CA ARG A 31 -11.39 11.31 9.92
C ARG A 31 -10.10 10.66 9.42
N LEU A 32 -9.24 10.18 10.32
CA LEU A 32 -8.02 9.47 9.93
C LEU A 32 -8.32 8.20 9.14
N ARG A 33 -9.36 7.44 9.52
CA ARG A 33 -9.81 6.26 8.77
C ARG A 33 -10.32 6.61 7.38
N ILE A 34 -11.13 7.67 7.26
CA ILE A 34 -11.62 8.16 5.95
C ILE A 34 -10.45 8.55 5.04
N GLU A 35 -9.46 9.29 5.57
CA GLU A 35 -8.27 9.68 4.81
C GLU A 35 -7.43 8.46 4.40
N ALA A 36 -7.29 7.47 5.28
CA ALA A 36 -6.60 6.22 4.97
C ALA A 36 -7.30 5.47 3.83
N ASP A 37 -8.64 5.40 3.84
CA ASP A 37 -9.45 4.78 2.78
C ASP A 37 -9.31 5.52 1.43
N VAL A 38 -9.31 6.86 1.46
CA VAL A 38 -9.10 7.67 0.25
C VAL A 38 -7.70 7.43 -0.31
N LEU A 39 -6.68 7.39 0.54
CA LEU A 39 -5.32 7.09 0.12
C LEU A 39 -5.19 5.68 -0.44
N LEU A 40 -5.84 4.70 0.18
CA LEU A 40 -5.87 3.31 -0.30
C LEU A 40 -6.51 3.23 -1.69
N ALA A 41 -7.66 3.87 -1.89
CA ALA A 41 -8.33 3.94 -3.18
C ALA A 41 -7.46 4.61 -4.27
N LYS A 42 -6.76 5.70 -3.93
CA LYS A 42 -5.82 6.37 -4.85
C LYS A 42 -4.66 5.45 -5.23
N ARG A 43 -4.07 4.74 -4.26
CA ARG A 43 -2.99 3.78 -4.52
C ARG A 43 -3.47 2.63 -5.42
N ARG A 44 -4.67 2.10 -5.16
CA ARG A 44 -5.28 1.04 -5.98
C ARG A 44 -5.41 1.47 -7.44
N LYS A 45 -5.93 2.68 -7.68
CA LYS A 45 -6.03 3.27 -9.04
C LYS A 45 -4.66 3.44 -9.69
N LEU A 46 -3.66 3.90 -8.95
CA LEU A 46 -2.30 4.08 -9.46
C LEU A 46 -1.66 2.73 -9.84
N VAL A 47 -1.87 1.69 -9.05
CA VAL A 47 -1.37 0.34 -9.38
C VAL A 47 -2.08 -0.21 -10.61
N ALA A 48 -3.40 -0.07 -10.71
CA ALA A 48 -4.15 -0.46 -11.91
C ALA A 48 -3.65 0.29 -13.17
N TYR A 49 -3.29 1.57 -13.03
CA TYR A 49 -2.72 2.36 -14.12
C TYR A 49 -1.30 1.90 -14.51
N LEU A 50 -0.44 1.61 -13.53
CA LEU A 50 0.95 1.20 -13.78
C LEU A 50 1.07 -0.24 -14.27
N ARG A 51 0.10 -1.09 -13.92
CA ARG A 51 0.08 -2.53 -14.17
C ARG A 51 -1.34 -2.96 -14.56
N PRO A 52 -1.83 -2.55 -15.75
CA PRO A 52 -3.17 -2.89 -16.23
C PRO A 52 -3.34 -4.41 -16.42
N ASP A 53 -2.25 -5.15 -16.57
CA ASP A 53 -2.24 -6.61 -16.63
C ASP A 53 -2.82 -7.27 -15.36
N LEU A 54 -2.72 -6.62 -14.20
CA LEU A 54 -3.22 -7.16 -12.93
C LEU A 54 -4.76 -7.14 -12.82
N PRO A 55 -5.45 -6.00 -13.00
CA PRO A 55 -6.91 -5.99 -13.00
C PRO A 55 -7.50 -6.78 -14.17
N GLU A 56 -6.83 -6.83 -15.34
CA GLU A 56 -7.26 -7.68 -16.46
C GLU A 56 -7.23 -9.17 -16.10
N ALA A 57 -6.18 -9.63 -15.42
CA ALA A 57 -6.05 -11.04 -15.02
C ALA A 57 -6.90 -11.42 -13.81
N LEU A 58 -7.11 -10.49 -12.86
CA LEU A 58 -7.80 -10.77 -11.60
C LEU A 58 -9.29 -10.41 -11.60
N GLY A 59 -9.72 -9.54 -12.52
CA GLY A 59 -11.10 -9.02 -12.57
C GLY A 59 -11.56 -8.47 -11.22
N GLU A 60 -12.76 -8.86 -10.80
CA GLU A 60 -13.37 -8.47 -9.52
C GLU A 60 -12.52 -8.80 -8.29
N ARG A 61 -11.61 -9.79 -8.39
CA ARG A 61 -10.73 -10.19 -7.28
C ARG A 61 -9.60 -9.20 -7.03
N PHE A 62 -9.32 -8.31 -7.98
CA PHE A 62 -8.25 -7.32 -7.88
C PHE A 62 -8.40 -6.43 -6.63
N ARG A 63 -9.62 -5.92 -6.41
CA ARG A 63 -9.91 -5.00 -5.29
C ARG A 63 -9.71 -5.66 -3.93
N PRO A 64 -10.37 -6.78 -3.58
CA PRO A 64 -10.18 -7.41 -2.28
C PRO A 64 -8.75 -7.91 -2.07
N LEU A 65 -8.05 -8.37 -3.12
CA LEU A 65 -6.65 -8.79 -3.01
C LEU A 65 -5.70 -7.60 -2.76
N PHE A 66 -5.95 -6.46 -3.40
CA PHE A 66 -5.16 -5.25 -3.15
C PHE A 66 -5.37 -4.73 -1.73
N ASP A 67 -6.59 -4.78 -1.23
CA ASP A 67 -6.93 -4.32 0.12
C ASP A 67 -6.27 -5.21 1.18
N ALA A 68 -6.29 -6.54 0.99
CA ALA A 68 -5.56 -7.48 1.83
C ALA A 68 -4.03 -7.25 1.79
N PHE A 69 -3.46 -7.03 0.61
CA PHE A 69 -2.05 -6.69 0.47
C PHE A 69 -1.68 -5.40 1.21
N ALA A 70 -2.49 -4.35 1.08
CA ALA A 70 -2.23 -3.07 1.71
C ALA A 70 -2.38 -3.11 3.24
N ALA A 71 -3.26 -3.97 3.75
CA ALA A 71 -3.40 -4.24 5.18
C ALA A 71 -2.17 -4.99 5.74
N GLU A 72 -1.64 -5.98 5.01
CA GLU A 72 -0.43 -6.72 5.42
C GLU A 72 0.86 -5.90 5.24
N ARG A 73 0.86 -4.95 4.31
CA ARG A 73 2.04 -4.15 3.95
C ARG A 73 1.70 -2.67 3.88
N PRO A 74 1.70 -2.01 5.03
CA PRO A 74 1.53 -0.58 5.08
C PRO A 74 2.62 0.12 4.26
N LYS A 75 2.24 0.95 3.28
CA LYS A 75 3.21 1.57 2.35
C LYS A 75 4.08 2.60 3.08
N ALA A 76 5.38 2.30 3.22
CA ALA A 76 6.38 3.30 3.61
C ALA A 76 6.46 4.42 2.55
N VAL A 77 6.54 5.68 3.00
CA VAL A 77 6.51 6.89 2.15
C VAL A 77 7.62 6.90 1.08
N THR A 78 8.70 6.17 1.33
CA THR A 78 9.90 6.06 0.49
C THR A 78 9.76 5.15 -0.72
N VAL A 79 8.73 4.29 -0.78
CA VAL A 79 8.60 3.31 -1.87
C VAL A 79 8.02 3.97 -3.13
N ARG A 80 8.77 3.86 -4.24
CA ARG A 80 8.34 4.33 -5.56
C ARG A 80 7.07 3.61 -6.01
N ALA A 81 6.17 4.31 -6.69
CA ALA A 81 4.87 3.74 -7.08
C ALA A 81 5.00 2.47 -7.94
N ARG A 82 5.96 2.44 -8.86
CA ARG A 82 6.23 1.26 -9.71
C ARG A 82 6.76 0.07 -8.90
N GLU A 83 7.67 0.33 -7.98
CA GLU A 83 8.22 -0.70 -7.10
C GLU A 83 7.13 -1.31 -6.22
N TYR A 84 6.22 -0.48 -5.72
CA TYR A 84 5.05 -0.92 -4.96
C TYR A 84 4.11 -1.81 -5.77
N ALA A 85 3.82 -1.43 -7.02
CA ALA A 85 3.01 -2.24 -7.94
C ALA A 85 3.67 -3.60 -8.23
N ASP A 86 5.00 -3.62 -8.44
CA ASP A 86 5.73 -4.86 -8.67
C ASP A 86 5.78 -5.75 -7.41
N THR A 87 5.83 -5.16 -6.22
CA THR A 87 5.75 -5.90 -4.95
C THR A 87 4.35 -6.50 -4.74
N PHE A 88 3.28 -5.79 -5.09
CA PHE A 88 1.93 -6.36 -5.10
C PHE A 88 1.83 -7.57 -6.05
N ALA A 89 2.37 -7.44 -7.26
CA ALA A 89 2.40 -8.54 -8.21
C ALA A 89 3.23 -9.73 -7.70
N ALA A 90 4.31 -9.50 -6.95
CA ALA A 90 5.08 -10.57 -6.31
C ALA A 90 4.35 -11.26 -5.15
N TRP A 91 3.60 -10.48 -4.38
CA TRP A 91 2.74 -11.01 -3.34
C TRP A 91 1.63 -11.91 -3.93
N LEU A 92 1.01 -11.50 -5.05
CA LEU A 92 0.02 -12.30 -5.76
C LEU A 92 0.59 -13.64 -6.25
N VAL A 93 1.77 -13.62 -6.88
CA VAL A 93 2.45 -14.84 -7.34
C VAL A 93 2.80 -15.77 -6.18
N THR A 94 3.23 -15.23 -5.04
CA THR A 94 3.58 -16.02 -3.85
C THR A 94 2.36 -16.73 -3.27
N ARG A 95 1.18 -16.12 -3.37
CA ARG A 95 -0.10 -16.71 -2.94
C ARG A 95 -0.77 -17.60 -4.00
N GLY A 96 -0.18 -17.73 -5.19
CA GLY A 96 -0.75 -18.51 -6.29
C GLY A 96 -1.91 -17.81 -7.02
N GLU A 97 -2.13 -16.52 -6.77
CA GLU A 97 -3.19 -15.73 -7.38
C GLU A 97 -2.90 -15.31 -8.82
N LEU A 98 -1.62 -15.35 -9.20
CA LEU A 98 -1.18 -15.17 -10.57
C LEU A 98 -0.14 -16.23 -10.96
N PRO A 99 -0.19 -16.77 -12.18
CA PRO A 99 0.90 -17.58 -12.70
C PRO A 99 2.16 -16.72 -12.79
N LYS A 100 3.35 -17.30 -12.54
CA LYS A 100 4.64 -16.59 -12.60
C LYS A 100 4.80 -15.90 -13.97
N PRO A 101 4.69 -14.57 -14.04
CA PRO A 101 4.74 -13.90 -15.33
C PRO A 101 6.19 -13.78 -15.81
N ARG A 102 6.39 -13.64 -17.13
CA ARG A 102 7.74 -13.63 -17.73
C ARG A 102 8.66 -12.51 -17.20
N TRP A 103 8.09 -11.37 -16.77
CA TRP A 103 8.85 -10.26 -16.19
C TRP A 103 9.33 -10.52 -14.75
N PHE A 104 8.79 -11.55 -14.07
CA PHE A 104 9.15 -11.92 -12.69
C PHE A 104 10.60 -12.41 -12.55
N GLN A 105 11.16 -12.94 -13.63
CA GLN A 105 12.53 -13.47 -13.65
C GLN A 105 13.60 -12.37 -13.57
N ARG A 106 13.23 -11.11 -13.87
CA ARG A 106 14.19 -10.00 -14.00
C ARG A 106 14.67 -9.40 -12.67
N ARG A 107 14.02 -9.73 -11.55
CA ARG A 107 14.26 -9.13 -10.22
C ARG A 107 15.22 -9.90 -9.31
N LYS A 108 15.78 -11.02 -9.78
CA LYS A 108 16.67 -11.90 -8.98
C LYS A 108 18.18 -11.64 -9.15
N ARG A 109 18.57 -10.46 -9.66
CA ARG A 109 19.98 -10.06 -9.76
C ARG A 109 20.31 -8.98 -8.73
#